data_AF-A0ABD2GQ56-F1
#
_entry.id   AF-A0ABD2GQ56-F1
#
_cell.length_a   1.000
_cell.length_b   1.000
_cell.length_c   1.000
_cell.angle_alpha   90.00
_cell.angle_beta   90.00
_cell.angle_gamma   90.00
#
_symmetry.space_group_name_H-M   'P 1'
#
loop_
_entity.id
_entity.type
_entity.pdbx_description
1 polymer ?
#
loop_
_entity_poly.entity_id
_entity_poly.type
_entity_poly.pdbx_seq_one_letter_code
_entity_poly.pdbx_strand_id
1 'polypeptide(L)'
;MRQTIDEGVSEVLSCVVEDVGHAVSRNVGGAELLHELLNAPWLRSLLQIYECLLDFEMLTPTPLLPYASGLSHEIMSAVQMIQHPSAEARELHCLLSSPHIQALLSSHDSVAQADFGPVLPPLPDDMAEDEEAMRIVCLVKNNQPLGATIRRDEETGAIYIARVIHGGLADRSRLLHAGDLLVEVNGNPVAGLEPEQVIQILMNSHGTILFKVIPDAAQSSGNSQKTVFMKAMVDYCPLLDTCSPCPPAGMMFSRGELLQVVDQSDARWWQARKISSSPMKISSSPSSSSTCAGIIPSASMLRSKQRENWWSQPLQVHTCIKPLTVGGSADNIQTPADEHFPATDEADSDVTDGIYLAGFRRSFRLWRRTSYRRRRQSCSSCSPDTSSLCPPYEEVALYQRPPQENHRLIILLGATRVGVNELRKSLIKLNPSSFQSPVPHTTRPMRAGEQTGREYHFITRELFEYMVCNHRFVEYGEFKGQLYGTSTDSIDDVLRRGRMCIIDVEPHSIQPLRSKKLKPFVIFIKPPAADRLRETRRNARILSSCRETREFREEDFVDLEETSRLIEEKYKQFFDFTLENNELQESCRKLCSIIKEAQEEEQWIPVSWSREEE
;
A
#
# COMPACT_ATOMS: atom_id res chain seq x y z
N MET A 1 -30.14 20.96 -13.94
CA MET A 1 -31.57 20.72 -14.27
C MET A 1 -31.73 20.16 -15.69
N ARG A 2 -31.20 20.79 -16.75
CA ARG A 2 -31.19 20.18 -18.11
C ARG A 2 -30.38 18.87 -18.19
N GLN A 3 -29.15 18.83 -17.67
CA GLN A 3 -28.30 17.61 -17.67
C GLN A 3 -28.92 16.42 -16.92
N THR A 4 -29.55 16.68 -15.76
CA THR A 4 -30.23 15.66 -14.95
C THR A 4 -31.50 15.10 -15.60
N ILE A 5 -32.12 15.86 -16.51
CA ILE A 5 -33.28 15.39 -17.29
C ILE A 5 -32.80 14.56 -18.47
N ASP A 6 -31.70 14.96 -19.12
CA ASP A 6 -31.11 14.26 -20.26
C ASP A 6 -30.57 12.87 -19.89
N GLU A 7 -29.90 12.75 -18.73
CA GLU A 7 -29.43 11.46 -18.21
C GLU A 7 -30.60 10.51 -17.88
N GLY A 8 -31.66 11.03 -17.24
CA GLY A 8 -32.82 10.21 -16.88
C GLY A 8 -33.63 9.75 -18.09
N VAL A 9 -33.75 10.57 -19.13
CA VAL A 9 -34.45 10.19 -20.38
C VAL A 9 -33.61 9.19 -21.17
N SER A 10 -32.29 9.36 -21.23
CA SER A 10 -31.37 8.42 -21.90
C SER A 10 -31.39 7.02 -21.26
N GLU A 11 -31.38 6.95 -19.92
CA GLU A 11 -31.43 5.70 -19.17
C GLU A 11 -32.78 4.96 -19.36
N VAL A 12 -33.88 5.70 -19.40
CA VAL A 12 -35.21 5.12 -19.70
C VAL A 12 -35.27 4.60 -21.14
N LEU A 13 -34.72 5.34 -22.11
CA LEU A 13 -34.69 4.92 -23.52
C LEU A 13 -33.78 3.70 -23.73
N SER A 14 -32.65 3.58 -23.03
CA SER A 14 -31.80 2.39 -23.15
C SER A 14 -32.48 1.13 -22.60
N CYS A 15 -33.15 1.23 -21.44
CA CYS A 15 -33.92 0.10 -20.88
C CYS A 15 -35.06 -0.34 -21.80
N VAL A 16 -35.70 0.62 -22.49
CA VAL A 16 -36.76 0.33 -23.48
C VAL A 16 -36.22 -0.48 -24.67
N VAL A 17 -35.04 -0.12 -25.19
CA VAL A 17 -34.43 -0.82 -26.33
C VAL A 17 -34.04 -2.25 -25.95
N GLU A 18 -33.53 -2.46 -24.73
CA GLU A 18 -33.20 -3.79 -24.20
C GLU A 18 -34.46 -4.67 -24.04
N ASP A 19 -35.53 -4.13 -23.47
CA ASP A 19 -36.80 -4.85 -23.28
C ASP A 19 -37.47 -5.20 -24.62
N VAL A 20 -37.41 -4.32 -25.61
CA VAL A 20 -37.87 -4.62 -26.98
C VAL A 20 -37.04 -5.73 -27.61
N GLY A 21 -35.71 -5.72 -27.44
CA GLY A 21 -34.83 -6.79 -27.90
C GLY A 21 -35.15 -8.14 -27.26
N HIS A 22 -35.51 -8.15 -25.98
CA HIS A 22 -35.96 -9.35 -25.27
C HIS A 22 -37.34 -9.84 -25.70
N ALA A 23 -38.28 -8.94 -26.02
CA ALA A 23 -39.61 -9.30 -26.51
C ALA A 23 -39.57 -9.88 -27.94
N VAL A 24 -38.78 -9.25 -28.83
CA VAL A 24 -38.60 -9.69 -30.23
C VAL A 24 -37.90 -11.04 -30.31
N SER A 25 -36.97 -11.34 -29.41
CA SER A 25 -36.25 -12.62 -29.40
C SER A 25 -37.05 -13.80 -28.84
N ARG A 26 -38.16 -13.56 -28.13
CA ARG A 26 -38.92 -14.60 -27.41
C ARG A 26 -40.13 -15.18 -28.16
N ASN A 27 -40.63 -14.58 -29.25
CA ASN A 27 -41.90 -15.03 -29.87
C ASN A 27 -41.90 -15.13 -31.40
N VAL A 28 -42.56 -16.18 -31.92
CA VAL A 28 -42.70 -16.50 -33.37
C VAL A 28 -44.05 -16.04 -33.96
N GLY A 29 -44.90 -15.37 -33.18
CA GLY A 29 -46.19 -14.83 -33.63
C GLY A 29 -46.24 -13.29 -33.58
N GLY A 30 -46.28 -12.64 -34.75
CA GLY A 30 -46.27 -11.16 -34.84
C GLY A 30 -47.44 -10.45 -34.16
N ALA A 31 -48.60 -11.12 -34.01
CA ALA A 31 -49.78 -10.56 -33.34
C ALA A 31 -49.65 -10.55 -31.80
N GLU A 32 -48.99 -11.55 -31.21
CA GLU A 32 -48.75 -11.62 -29.77
C GLU A 32 -47.69 -10.60 -29.34
N LEU A 33 -46.64 -10.44 -30.16
CA LEU A 33 -45.63 -9.41 -29.98
C LEU A 33 -46.25 -8.00 -29.96
N LEU A 34 -47.14 -7.69 -30.91
CA LEU A 34 -47.83 -6.40 -30.95
C LEU A 34 -48.72 -6.19 -29.72
N HIS A 35 -49.41 -7.24 -29.26
CA HIS A 35 -50.26 -7.15 -28.07
C HIS A 35 -49.46 -6.94 -26.78
N GLU A 36 -48.30 -7.59 -26.64
CA GLU A 36 -47.40 -7.38 -25.50
C GLU A 36 -46.76 -5.99 -25.54
N LEU A 37 -46.29 -5.53 -26.70
CA LEU A 37 -45.68 -4.21 -26.86
C LEU A 37 -46.68 -3.07 -26.58
N LEU A 38 -47.90 -3.15 -27.12
CA LEU A 38 -48.94 -2.13 -26.90
C LEU A 38 -49.44 -2.08 -25.44
N ASN A 39 -49.28 -3.16 -24.68
CA ASN A 39 -49.61 -3.21 -23.25
C ASN A 39 -48.41 -3.02 -22.33
N ALA A 40 -47.21 -2.85 -22.89
CA ALA A 40 -46.00 -2.71 -22.11
C ALA A 40 -46.04 -1.42 -21.26
N PRO A 41 -45.71 -1.49 -19.96
CA PRO A 41 -45.72 -0.33 -19.07
C PRO A 41 -44.78 0.79 -19.56
N TRP A 42 -43.64 0.43 -20.13
CA TRP A 42 -42.65 1.38 -20.61
C TRP A 42 -43.14 2.17 -21.83
N LEU A 43 -43.92 1.56 -22.73
CA LEU A 43 -44.43 2.25 -23.93
C LEU A 43 -45.47 3.31 -23.53
N ARG A 44 -46.27 3.01 -22.51
CA ARG A 44 -47.22 3.97 -21.92
C ARG A 44 -46.49 5.13 -21.24
N SER A 45 -45.41 4.85 -20.50
CA SER A 45 -44.57 5.90 -19.91
C SER A 45 -43.90 6.77 -20.99
N LEU A 46 -43.44 6.17 -22.08
CA LEU A 46 -42.80 6.88 -23.20
C LEU A 46 -43.81 7.75 -23.96
N LEU A 47 -45.02 7.26 -24.19
CA LEU A 47 -46.13 8.07 -24.71
C LEU A 47 -46.49 9.23 -23.78
N GLN A 48 -46.52 9.03 -22.47
CA GLN A 48 -46.73 10.11 -21.50
C GLN A 48 -45.61 11.14 -21.49
N ILE A 49 -44.35 10.72 -21.67
CA ILE A 49 -43.21 11.63 -21.82
C ILE A 49 -43.34 12.42 -23.12
N TYR A 50 -43.70 11.76 -24.22
CA TYR A 50 -43.92 12.41 -25.51
C TYR A 50 -45.08 13.43 -25.45
N GLU A 51 -46.20 13.07 -24.81
CA GLU A 51 -47.31 14.00 -24.55
C GLU A 51 -46.86 15.17 -23.66
N CYS A 52 -46.11 14.92 -22.59
CA CYS A 52 -45.53 15.98 -21.76
C CYS A 52 -44.57 16.91 -22.54
N LEU A 53 -43.79 16.35 -23.48
CA LEU A 53 -42.86 17.10 -24.32
C LEU A 53 -43.60 17.95 -25.36
N LEU A 54 -44.66 17.40 -25.97
CA LEU A 54 -45.56 18.14 -26.85
C LEU A 54 -46.27 19.26 -26.09
N ASP A 55 -46.76 18.99 -24.87
CA ASP A 55 -47.35 20.00 -24.00
C ASP A 55 -46.32 21.07 -23.62
N PHE A 56 -45.08 20.68 -23.33
CA PHE A 56 -43.98 21.62 -23.05
C PHE A 56 -43.67 22.49 -24.27
N GLU A 57 -43.57 21.92 -25.47
CA GLU A 57 -43.33 22.64 -26.72
C GLU A 57 -44.45 23.66 -27.00
N MET A 58 -45.71 23.26 -26.77
CA MET A 58 -46.90 24.11 -26.88
C MET A 58 -47.01 25.19 -25.80
N LEU A 59 -46.41 24.99 -24.62
CA LEU A 59 -46.45 25.90 -23.47
C LEU A 59 -45.17 26.72 -23.27
N THR A 60 -44.16 26.57 -24.14
CA THR A 60 -42.94 27.37 -24.05
C THR A 60 -43.29 28.86 -24.26
N PRO A 61 -42.90 29.76 -23.33
CA PRO A 61 -43.22 31.16 -23.47
C PRO A 61 -42.44 31.74 -24.64
N THR A 62 -43.14 32.04 -25.74
CA THR A 62 -42.55 32.78 -26.87
C THR A 62 -42.41 34.25 -26.47
N PRO A 63 -41.25 34.88 -26.69
CA PRO A 63 -41.08 36.30 -26.40
C PRO A 63 -42.04 37.12 -27.26
N LEU A 64 -42.76 38.05 -26.64
CA LEU A 64 -43.71 38.91 -27.36
C LEU A 64 -43.00 39.78 -28.40
N LEU A 65 -41.77 40.21 -28.09
CA LEU A 65 -40.89 41.01 -28.95
C LEU A 65 -39.42 40.62 -28.69
N PRO A 66 -38.56 40.53 -29.72
CA PRO A 66 -37.14 40.20 -29.55
C PRO A 66 -36.21 41.43 -29.47
N TYR A 67 -36.76 42.65 -29.43
CA TYR A 67 -35.99 43.90 -29.57
C TYR A 67 -36.49 45.02 -28.64
N ALA A 68 -36.66 44.70 -27.36
CA ALA A 68 -37.14 45.65 -26.35
C ALA A 68 -36.11 46.74 -26.01
N SER A 69 -34.81 46.43 -26.11
CA SER A 69 -33.73 47.40 -25.87
C SER A 69 -33.70 48.52 -26.90
N GLY A 70 -33.83 48.20 -28.19
CA GLY A 70 -33.84 49.23 -29.23
C GLY A 70 -35.12 50.07 -29.23
N LEU A 71 -36.28 49.47 -28.92
CA LEU A 71 -37.52 50.24 -28.69
C LEU A 71 -37.36 51.25 -27.55
N SER A 72 -36.68 50.88 -26.46
CA SER A 72 -36.35 51.81 -25.38
C SER A 72 -35.49 52.99 -25.86
N HIS A 73 -34.49 52.72 -26.71
CA HIS A 73 -33.67 53.78 -27.33
C HIS A 73 -34.49 54.71 -28.23
N GLU A 74 -35.38 54.17 -29.05
CA GLU A 74 -36.28 54.97 -29.90
C GLU A 74 -37.20 55.88 -29.07
N ILE A 75 -37.79 55.34 -28.00
CA ILE A 75 -38.65 56.10 -27.08
C ILE A 75 -37.84 57.20 -26.39
N MET A 76 -36.63 56.90 -25.89
CA MET A 76 -35.77 57.91 -25.28
C MET A 76 -35.41 59.03 -26.26
N SER A 77 -35.08 58.69 -27.52
CA SER A 77 -34.81 59.69 -28.56
C SER A 77 -36.04 60.52 -28.91
N ALA A 78 -37.22 59.90 -28.98
CA ALA A 78 -38.46 60.62 -29.25
C ALA A 78 -38.81 61.62 -28.13
N VAL A 79 -38.63 61.23 -26.86
CA VAL A 79 -38.87 62.11 -25.69
C VAL A 79 -37.89 63.29 -25.65
N GLN A 80 -36.64 63.10 -26.07
CA GLN A 80 -35.63 64.17 -26.13
C GLN A 80 -35.94 65.24 -27.18
N MET A 81 -36.72 64.92 -28.22
CA MET A 81 -37.06 65.86 -29.29
C MET A 81 -38.23 66.80 -28.91
N ILE A 82 -38.83 66.64 -27.73
CA ILE A 82 -39.96 67.45 -27.25
C ILE A 82 -39.42 68.73 -26.58
N GLN A 83 -39.88 69.91 -27.03
CA GLN A 83 -39.39 71.20 -26.51
C GLN A 83 -39.77 71.48 -25.05
N HIS A 84 -40.90 70.95 -24.56
CA HIS A 84 -41.36 71.08 -23.17
C HIS A 84 -41.92 69.75 -22.64
N PRO A 85 -41.07 68.81 -22.18
CA PRO A 85 -41.53 67.51 -21.71
C PRO A 85 -42.25 67.62 -20.36
N SER A 86 -43.38 66.92 -20.24
CA SER A 86 -44.13 66.79 -18.99
C SER A 86 -43.28 66.13 -17.88
N ALA A 87 -43.74 66.18 -16.64
CA ALA A 87 -43.00 65.58 -15.52
C ALA A 87 -42.85 64.07 -15.70
N GLU A 88 -43.89 63.42 -16.20
CA GLU A 88 -43.96 61.98 -16.46
C GLU A 88 -43.04 61.58 -17.63
N ALA A 89 -42.95 62.40 -18.68
CA ALA A 89 -42.04 62.15 -19.80
C ALA A 89 -40.57 62.21 -19.37
N ARG A 90 -40.23 63.16 -18.48
CA ARG A 90 -38.89 63.25 -17.88
C ARG A 90 -38.59 62.06 -16.97
N GLU A 91 -39.56 61.63 -16.16
CA GLU A 91 -39.42 60.46 -15.30
C GLU A 91 -39.21 59.18 -16.12
N LEU A 92 -39.99 58.98 -17.19
CA LEU A 92 -39.83 57.85 -18.10
C LEU A 92 -38.45 57.84 -18.76
N HIS A 93 -37.98 59.00 -19.23
CA HIS A 93 -36.63 59.12 -19.80
C HIS A 93 -35.56 58.76 -18.77
N CYS A 94 -35.66 59.28 -17.54
CA CYS A 94 -34.73 58.93 -16.47
C CYS A 94 -34.74 57.43 -16.15
N LEU A 95 -35.91 56.79 -16.10
CA LEU A 95 -36.04 55.37 -15.80
C LEU A 95 -35.47 54.48 -16.91
N LEU A 96 -35.77 54.78 -18.18
CA LEU A 96 -35.23 54.06 -19.34
C LEU A 96 -33.73 54.30 -19.55
N SER A 97 -33.23 55.47 -19.11
CA SER A 97 -31.80 55.78 -19.12
C SER A 97 -31.01 55.10 -18.00
N SER A 98 -31.69 54.46 -17.04
CA SER A 98 -31.02 53.74 -15.94
C SER A 98 -30.23 52.54 -16.47
N PRO A 99 -28.96 52.39 -16.07
CA PRO A 99 -28.11 51.30 -16.56
C PRO A 99 -28.67 49.91 -16.21
N HIS A 100 -29.39 49.78 -15.09
CA HIS A 100 -30.01 48.52 -14.68
C HIS A 100 -31.19 48.14 -15.58
N ILE A 101 -31.98 49.13 -16.01
CA ILE A 101 -33.11 48.90 -16.92
C ILE A 101 -32.61 48.59 -18.32
N GLN A 102 -31.57 49.29 -18.80
CA GLN A 102 -30.94 48.98 -20.08
C GLN A 102 -30.31 47.58 -20.10
N ALA A 103 -29.60 47.19 -19.03
CA ALA A 103 -29.06 45.85 -18.90
C ALA A 103 -30.16 44.78 -18.86
N LEU A 104 -31.29 45.04 -18.17
CA LEU A 104 -32.42 44.13 -18.13
C LEU A 104 -33.04 43.93 -19.53
N LEU A 105 -33.26 45.01 -20.28
CA LEU A 105 -33.82 44.95 -21.64
C LEU A 105 -32.86 44.27 -22.62
N SER A 106 -31.56 44.52 -22.51
CA SER A 106 -30.55 43.81 -23.30
C SER A 106 -30.51 42.31 -22.97
N SER A 107 -30.60 41.95 -21.68
CA SER A 107 -30.64 40.54 -21.26
C SER A 107 -31.90 39.84 -21.77
N HIS A 108 -33.03 40.54 -21.75
CA HIS A 108 -34.28 40.07 -22.34
C HIS A 108 -34.11 39.77 -23.83
N ASP A 109 -33.51 40.69 -24.60
CA ASP A 109 -33.33 40.52 -26.03
C ASP A 109 -32.39 39.34 -26.35
N SER A 110 -31.30 39.15 -25.60
CA SER A 110 -30.42 37.98 -25.75
C SER A 110 -31.15 36.66 -25.52
N VAL A 111 -32.05 36.60 -24.53
CA VAL A 111 -32.87 35.40 -24.27
C VAL A 111 -33.92 35.22 -25.36
N ALA A 112 -34.58 36.30 -25.76
CA ALA A 112 -35.64 36.29 -26.78
C ALA A 112 -35.12 35.92 -28.18
N GLN A 113 -33.88 36.28 -28.50
CA GLN A 113 -33.21 35.94 -29.76
C GLN A 113 -32.47 34.58 -29.71
N ALA A 114 -32.50 33.91 -28.56
CA ALA A 114 -31.73 32.69 -28.29
C ALA A 114 -30.21 32.83 -28.53
N ASP A 115 -29.67 34.05 -28.43
CA ASP A 115 -28.27 34.40 -28.70
C ASP A 115 -27.38 34.22 -27.45
N PHE A 116 -27.48 33.04 -26.83
CA PHE A 116 -26.72 32.68 -25.63
C PHE A 116 -25.71 31.55 -25.87
N GLY A 117 -25.64 31.01 -27.09
CA GLY A 117 -24.72 29.94 -27.49
C GLY A 117 -23.53 30.44 -28.32
N PRO A 118 -22.37 29.75 -28.29
CA PRO A 118 -21.27 30.07 -29.20
C PRO A 118 -21.69 29.81 -30.65
N VAL A 119 -21.56 30.82 -31.52
CA VAL A 119 -21.80 30.67 -32.96
C VAL A 119 -20.70 29.79 -33.55
N LEU A 120 -21.05 28.55 -33.89
CA LEU A 120 -20.15 27.65 -34.62
C LEU A 120 -20.11 28.05 -36.11
N PRO A 121 -18.93 28.07 -36.75
CA PRO A 121 -18.86 28.25 -38.19
C PRO A 121 -19.60 27.12 -38.92
N PRO A 122 -20.26 27.39 -40.06
CA PRO A 122 -20.94 26.36 -40.84
C PRO A 122 -19.94 25.29 -41.28
N LEU A 123 -20.34 24.03 -41.16
CA LEU A 123 -19.54 22.88 -41.58
C LEU A 123 -19.31 22.94 -43.11
N PRO A 124 -18.11 22.61 -43.62
CA PRO A 124 -17.85 22.54 -45.05
C PRO A 124 -18.73 21.49 -45.74
N ASP A 125 -19.25 21.79 -46.93
CA ASP A 125 -20.16 20.90 -47.69
C ASP A 125 -19.52 19.59 -48.19
N ASP A 126 -18.18 19.46 -48.16
CA ASP A 126 -17.41 18.29 -48.61
C ASP A 126 -16.80 17.52 -47.43
N MET A 127 -17.62 17.12 -46.46
CA MET A 127 -17.21 16.14 -45.45
C MET A 127 -17.66 14.74 -45.86
N ALA A 128 -16.70 13.80 -45.98
CA ALA A 128 -17.03 12.40 -46.11
C ALA A 128 -17.85 11.97 -44.87
N GLU A 129 -18.95 11.24 -45.07
CA GLU A 129 -19.89 10.82 -44.01
C GLU A 129 -19.22 9.92 -42.93
N ASP A 130 -17.95 9.53 -43.12
CA ASP A 130 -17.18 8.64 -42.26
C ASP A 130 -16.11 9.36 -41.38
N GLU A 131 -16.04 10.70 -41.36
CA GLU A 131 -15.06 11.38 -40.49
C GLU A 131 -15.48 11.36 -39.00
N GLU A 132 -14.85 10.46 -38.23
CA GLU A 132 -14.99 10.39 -36.78
C GLU A 132 -14.67 11.73 -36.10
N ALA A 133 -15.51 12.15 -35.14
CA ALA A 133 -15.37 13.42 -34.45
C ALA A 133 -14.03 13.53 -33.70
N MET A 134 -13.15 14.43 -34.16
CA MET A 134 -11.84 14.64 -33.56
C MET A 134 -11.90 15.69 -32.43
N ARG A 135 -11.22 15.40 -31.32
CA ARG A 135 -11.02 16.31 -30.18
C ARG A 135 -9.60 16.88 -30.20
N ILE A 136 -9.50 18.20 -30.06
CA ILE A 136 -8.21 18.87 -29.86
C ILE A 136 -7.94 18.99 -28.36
N VAL A 137 -6.85 18.38 -27.91
CA VAL A 137 -6.42 18.38 -26.50
C VAL A 137 -5.14 19.19 -26.37
N CYS A 138 -5.14 20.15 -25.44
CA CYS A 138 -4.03 21.06 -25.22
C CYS A 138 -3.42 20.81 -23.83
N LEU A 139 -2.17 20.35 -23.79
CA LEU A 139 -1.44 20.09 -22.53
C LEU A 139 -0.20 20.98 -22.42
N VAL A 140 0.00 21.61 -21.28
CA VAL A 140 1.18 22.44 -21.01
C VAL A 140 2.28 21.60 -20.36
N LYS A 141 3.30 21.22 -21.13
CA LYS A 141 4.41 20.38 -20.67
C LYS A 141 5.37 21.18 -19.78
N ASN A 142 5.63 20.66 -18.58
CA ASN A 142 6.43 21.30 -17.53
C ASN A 142 7.70 20.49 -17.17
N ASN A 143 8.60 20.24 -18.14
CA ASN A 143 9.82 19.40 -17.99
C ASN A 143 9.65 18.00 -17.37
N GLN A 144 8.43 17.61 -16.99
CA GLN A 144 8.02 16.29 -16.53
C GLN A 144 7.40 15.51 -17.69
N PRO A 145 7.41 14.17 -17.64
CA PRO A 145 6.64 13.37 -18.58
C PRO A 145 5.16 13.69 -18.45
N LEU A 146 4.42 13.58 -19.57
CA LEU A 146 3.00 13.87 -19.60
C LEU A 146 2.18 12.91 -18.72
N GLY A 147 2.71 11.71 -18.45
CA GLY A 147 2.03 10.70 -17.64
C GLY A 147 0.97 9.94 -18.44
N ALA A 148 1.29 9.57 -19.66
CA ALA A 148 0.51 8.64 -20.47
C ALA A 148 1.46 7.71 -21.22
N THR A 149 1.04 6.46 -21.47
CA THR A 149 1.78 5.51 -22.30
C THR A 149 1.01 5.26 -23.58
N ILE A 150 1.72 5.10 -24.69
CA ILE A 150 1.15 4.82 -26.00
C ILE A 150 1.43 3.38 -26.42
N ARG A 151 0.56 2.79 -27.24
CA ARG A 151 0.85 1.55 -27.98
C ARG A 151 0.57 1.75 -29.46
N ARG A 152 1.34 1.05 -30.28
CA ARG A 152 1.08 0.93 -31.71
C ARG A 152 0.27 -0.34 -31.94
N ASP A 153 -0.75 -0.24 -32.78
CA ASP A 153 -1.46 -1.41 -33.30
C ASP A 153 -0.66 -2.04 -34.44
N GLU A 154 -0.49 -3.37 -34.40
CA GLU A 154 0.40 -4.07 -35.33
C GLU A 154 -0.19 -4.14 -36.75
N GLU A 155 -1.51 -4.22 -36.87
CA GLU A 155 -2.21 -4.35 -38.15
C GLU A 155 -2.39 -2.99 -38.84
N THR A 156 -2.90 -2.00 -38.13
CA THR A 156 -3.22 -0.68 -38.71
C THR A 156 -2.06 0.31 -38.64
N GLY A 157 -1.08 0.10 -37.76
CA GLY A 157 -0.03 1.07 -37.48
C GLY A 157 -0.52 2.33 -36.76
N ALA A 158 -1.77 2.34 -36.29
CA ALA A 158 -2.36 3.43 -35.54
C ALA A 158 -1.81 3.45 -34.10
N ILE A 159 -1.77 4.65 -33.50
CA ILE A 159 -1.21 4.85 -32.16
C ILE A 159 -2.33 5.17 -31.19
N TYR A 160 -2.47 4.36 -30.15
CA TYR A 160 -3.50 4.53 -29.13
C TYR A 160 -2.87 4.92 -27.80
N ILE A 161 -3.59 5.72 -27.01
CA ILE A 161 -3.27 5.89 -25.60
C ILE A 161 -3.54 4.55 -24.89
N ALA A 162 -2.47 3.87 -24.50
CA ALA A 162 -2.59 2.58 -23.81
C ALA A 162 -2.98 2.75 -22.34
N ARG A 163 -2.50 3.81 -21.68
CA ARG A 163 -2.77 4.09 -20.27
C ARG A 163 -2.53 5.55 -19.92
N VAL A 164 -3.30 6.06 -18.96
CA VAL A 164 -3.06 7.34 -18.30
C VAL A 164 -2.53 7.07 -16.89
N ILE A 165 -1.41 7.71 -16.53
CA ILE A 165 -0.71 7.51 -15.26
C ILE A 165 -1.23 8.51 -14.22
N HIS A 166 -1.70 7.99 -13.09
CA HIS A 166 -2.32 8.75 -12.01
C HIS A 166 -1.36 9.77 -11.40
N GLY A 167 -1.79 11.03 -11.31
CA GLY A 167 -0.96 12.15 -10.86
C GLY A 167 0.04 12.65 -11.91
N GLY A 168 -0.03 12.17 -13.15
CA GLY A 168 0.61 12.76 -14.31
C GLY A 168 -0.12 14.02 -14.81
N LEU A 169 0.42 14.69 -15.82
CA LEU A 169 -0.22 15.86 -16.43
C LEU A 169 -1.49 15.47 -17.19
N ALA A 170 -1.46 14.36 -17.92
CA ALA A 170 -2.59 13.81 -18.67
C ALA A 170 -3.78 13.50 -17.74
N ASP A 171 -3.53 12.79 -16.63
CA ASP A 171 -4.54 12.48 -15.61
C ASP A 171 -5.18 13.73 -15.01
N ARG A 172 -4.36 14.71 -14.59
CA ARG A 172 -4.86 15.96 -14.00
C ARG A 172 -5.69 16.79 -14.99
N SER A 173 -5.38 16.71 -16.28
CA SER A 173 -6.15 17.42 -17.30
C SER A 173 -7.53 16.79 -17.55
N ARG A 174 -7.66 15.47 -17.36
CA ARG A 174 -8.84 14.66 -17.74
C ARG A 174 -9.26 14.83 -19.20
N LEU A 175 -8.33 15.22 -20.07
CA LEU A 175 -8.59 15.43 -21.49
C LEU A 175 -8.12 14.25 -22.37
N LEU A 176 -7.29 13.37 -21.81
CA LEU A 176 -6.82 12.14 -22.46
C LEU A 176 -7.29 10.94 -21.65
N HIS A 177 -7.74 9.91 -22.35
CA HIS A 177 -8.23 8.65 -21.78
C HIS A 177 -7.52 7.46 -22.42
N ALA A 178 -7.49 6.32 -21.72
CA ALA A 178 -7.00 5.09 -22.32
C ALA A 178 -7.99 4.63 -23.41
N GLY A 179 -7.48 4.26 -24.57
CA GLY A 179 -8.29 3.93 -25.75
C GLY A 179 -8.31 5.04 -26.80
N ASP A 180 -8.08 6.30 -26.43
CA ASP A 180 -8.05 7.43 -27.38
C ASP A 180 -7.05 7.16 -28.52
N LEU A 181 -7.50 7.31 -29.77
CA LEU A 181 -6.67 7.21 -30.96
C LEU A 181 -5.94 8.53 -31.18
N LEU A 182 -4.61 8.50 -31.20
CA LEU A 182 -3.77 9.66 -31.43
C LEU A 182 -3.51 9.84 -32.93
N VAL A 183 -3.99 10.96 -33.48
CA VAL A 183 -3.90 11.26 -34.93
C VAL A 183 -2.74 12.20 -35.21
N GLU A 184 -2.61 13.29 -34.44
CA GLU A 184 -1.55 14.30 -34.64
C GLU A 184 -0.98 14.80 -33.31
N VAL A 185 0.31 15.16 -33.33
CA VAL A 185 1.02 15.85 -32.24
C VAL A 185 1.70 17.10 -32.80
N ASN A 186 1.30 18.28 -32.33
CA ASN A 186 1.81 19.57 -32.79
C ASN A 186 1.75 19.73 -34.33
N GLY A 187 0.68 19.24 -34.95
CA GLY A 187 0.48 19.27 -36.41
C GLY A 187 1.27 18.21 -37.19
N ASN A 188 2.03 17.33 -36.51
CA ASN A 188 2.69 16.19 -37.16
C ASN A 188 1.76 14.96 -37.08
N PRO A 189 1.40 14.33 -38.21
CA PRO A 189 0.65 13.08 -38.19
C PRO A 189 1.50 11.98 -37.56
N VAL A 190 0.89 11.17 -36.69
CA VAL A 190 1.61 10.09 -36.00
C VAL A 190 1.30 8.70 -36.55
N ALA A 191 0.34 8.58 -37.47
CA ALA A 191 -0.01 7.30 -38.10
C ALA A 191 1.21 6.68 -38.82
N GLY A 192 1.46 5.40 -38.55
CA GLY A 192 2.58 4.66 -39.14
C GLY A 192 3.95 4.93 -38.51
N LEU A 193 4.05 5.87 -37.56
CA LEU A 193 5.28 6.07 -36.78
C LEU A 193 5.45 4.97 -35.73
N GLU A 194 6.71 4.71 -35.38
CA GLU A 194 7.02 3.89 -34.21
C GLU A 194 6.83 4.68 -32.91
N PRO A 195 6.42 4.05 -31.79
CA PRO A 195 6.23 4.72 -30.51
C PRO A 195 7.45 5.56 -30.08
N GLU A 196 8.67 5.07 -30.33
CA GLU A 196 9.92 5.78 -30.03
C GLU A 196 10.01 7.11 -30.77
N GLN A 197 9.55 7.17 -32.03
CA GLN A 197 9.59 8.38 -32.85
C GLN A 197 8.61 9.43 -32.30
N VAL A 198 7.40 9.01 -31.89
CA VAL A 198 6.43 9.91 -31.24
C VAL A 198 6.96 10.40 -29.90
N ILE A 199 7.64 9.55 -29.13
CA ILE A 199 8.30 9.95 -27.88
C ILE A 199 9.38 10.99 -28.16
N GLN A 200 10.19 10.85 -29.22
CA GLN A 200 11.19 11.87 -29.61
C GLN A 200 10.54 13.22 -29.97
N ILE A 201 9.44 13.21 -30.73
CA ILE A 201 8.66 14.44 -31.04
C ILE A 201 8.20 15.11 -29.75
N LEU A 202 7.64 14.33 -28.82
CA LEU A 202 7.19 14.82 -27.53
C LEU A 202 8.34 15.32 -26.66
N MET A 203 9.50 14.65 -26.66
CA MET A 203 10.69 15.06 -25.90
C MET A 203 11.25 16.40 -26.38
N ASN A 204 11.31 16.61 -27.69
CA ASN A 204 11.78 17.84 -28.32
C ASN A 204 10.76 18.99 -28.27
N SER A 205 9.51 18.70 -27.93
CA SER A 205 8.46 19.71 -27.75
C SER A 205 8.54 20.36 -26.37
N HIS A 206 8.38 21.68 -26.32
CA HIS A 206 8.38 22.50 -25.10
C HIS A 206 7.13 23.38 -25.03
N GLY A 207 6.67 23.70 -23.82
CA GLY A 207 5.48 24.53 -23.62
C GLY A 207 4.19 23.78 -23.94
N THR A 208 3.33 24.37 -24.75
CA THR A 208 2.03 23.81 -25.10
C THR A 208 2.16 22.72 -26.16
N ILE A 209 1.61 21.54 -25.87
CA ILE A 209 1.51 20.42 -26.81
C ILE A 209 0.04 20.24 -27.18
N LEU A 210 -0.22 20.25 -28.49
CA LEU A 210 -1.53 20.03 -29.08
C LEU A 210 -1.61 18.59 -29.59
N PHE A 211 -2.64 17.88 -29.15
CA PHE A 211 -2.99 16.55 -29.61
C PHE A 211 -4.29 16.62 -30.37
N LYS A 212 -4.35 15.96 -31.53
CA LYS A 212 -5.60 15.67 -32.21
C LYS A 212 -5.92 14.20 -31.93
N VAL A 213 -7.01 13.94 -31.23
CA VAL A 213 -7.38 12.59 -30.80
C VAL A 213 -8.81 12.26 -31.22
N ILE A 214 -9.05 11.01 -31.59
CA ILE A 214 -10.40 10.48 -31.75
C ILE A 214 -10.73 9.75 -30.44
N PRO A 215 -11.76 10.20 -29.68
CA PRO A 215 -12.14 9.57 -28.43
C PRO A 215 -12.67 8.15 -28.64
N ASP A 216 -12.30 7.23 -27.76
CA ASP A 216 -12.91 5.90 -27.72
C ASP A 216 -14.34 6.00 -27.15
N ALA A 217 -15.34 5.73 -27.98
CA ALA A 217 -16.76 5.82 -27.61
C ALA A 217 -17.17 4.82 -26.51
N ALA A 218 -16.38 3.79 -26.25
CA ALA A 218 -16.71 2.71 -25.33
C ALA A 218 -16.42 3.01 -23.84
N GLN A 219 -15.80 4.14 -23.49
CA GLN A 219 -15.35 4.40 -22.11
C GLN A 219 -15.80 5.76 -21.55
N SER A 220 -16.96 5.76 -20.89
CA SER A 220 -17.47 6.88 -20.07
C SER A 220 -17.81 6.45 -18.63
N SER A 221 -17.17 5.41 -18.10
CA SER A 221 -17.34 5.01 -16.70
C SER A 221 -16.10 5.35 -15.88
N GLY A 222 -16.12 6.53 -15.26
CA GLY A 222 -15.17 6.95 -14.25
C GLY A 222 -15.29 6.06 -13.01
N ASN A 223 -14.66 4.90 -13.03
CA ASN A 223 -14.65 3.99 -11.89
C ASN A 223 -13.73 4.59 -10.82
N SER A 224 -14.32 5.32 -9.86
CA SER A 224 -13.60 5.83 -8.69
C SER A 224 -13.24 4.65 -7.80
N GLN A 225 -12.11 4.01 -8.11
CA GLN A 225 -11.60 2.90 -7.30
C GLN A 225 -11.07 3.43 -5.97
N LYS A 226 -11.38 2.71 -4.90
CA LYS A 226 -10.90 3.01 -3.56
C LYS A 226 -9.38 2.79 -3.49
N THR A 227 -8.65 3.79 -3.00
CA THR A 227 -7.21 3.65 -2.76
C THR A 227 -6.95 2.62 -1.67
N VAL A 228 -5.94 1.78 -1.88
CA VAL A 228 -5.55 0.71 -0.96
C VAL A 228 -4.08 0.87 -0.59
N PHE A 229 -3.74 0.64 0.67
CA PHE A 229 -2.37 0.69 1.15
C PHE A 229 -1.84 -0.73 1.32
N MET A 230 -0.64 -0.98 0.80
CA MET A 230 -0.02 -2.30 0.81
C MET A 230 1.44 -2.22 1.26
N LYS A 231 1.88 -3.20 2.04
CA LYS A 231 3.30 -3.44 2.34
C LYS A 231 3.85 -4.46 1.35
N ALA A 232 4.98 -4.15 0.72
CA ALA A 232 5.66 -5.06 -0.18
C ALA A 232 6.33 -6.20 0.62
N MET A 233 5.99 -7.45 0.30
CA MET A 233 6.59 -8.64 0.91
C MET A 233 7.69 -9.25 0.04
N VAL A 234 7.89 -8.69 -1.15
CA VAL A 234 8.90 -9.09 -2.14
C VAL A 234 9.63 -7.88 -2.71
N ASP A 235 10.77 -8.13 -3.35
CA ASP A 235 11.48 -7.12 -4.12
C ASP A 235 11.04 -7.19 -5.58
N TYR A 236 10.98 -6.03 -6.23
CA TYR A 236 10.63 -5.92 -7.64
C TYR A 236 11.47 -4.86 -8.32
N CYS A 237 12.11 -5.25 -9.43
CA CYS A 237 12.85 -4.34 -10.29
C CYS A 237 12.24 -4.39 -11.70
N PRO A 238 11.62 -3.29 -12.19
CA PRO A 238 11.00 -3.25 -13.51
C PRO A 238 12.00 -3.39 -14.65
N LEU A 239 13.27 -3.03 -14.43
CA LEU A 239 14.35 -3.15 -15.43
C LEU A 239 14.78 -4.61 -15.67
N LEU A 240 14.53 -5.49 -14.70
CA LEU A 240 14.79 -6.93 -14.82
C LEU A 240 13.56 -7.71 -15.31
N ASP A 241 12.42 -7.03 -15.47
CA ASP A 241 11.16 -7.66 -15.86
C ASP A 241 10.90 -7.50 -17.37
N THR A 242 11.16 -8.56 -18.13
CA THR A 242 10.92 -8.62 -19.58
C THR A 242 9.44 -8.52 -19.96
N CYS A 243 8.51 -8.79 -19.04
CA CYS A 243 7.07 -8.70 -19.28
C CYS A 243 6.51 -7.30 -18.99
N SER A 244 7.32 -6.39 -18.44
CA SER A 244 6.88 -5.03 -18.10
C SER A 244 6.45 -4.28 -19.36
N PRO A 245 5.22 -3.72 -19.41
CA PRO A 245 4.70 -3.06 -20.61
C PRO A 245 5.45 -1.76 -20.92
N CYS A 246 5.99 -1.12 -19.89
CA CYS A 246 6.78 0.10 -20.01
C CYS A 246 7.78 0.17 -18.85
N PRO A 247 8.99 -0.40 -19.00
CA PRO A 247 10.02 -0.36 -17.94
C PRO A 247 10.33 1.04 -17.40
N PRO A 248 10.39 2.12 -18.23
CA PRO A 248 10.61 3.48 -17.74
C PRO A 248 9.49 4.02 -16.83
N ALA A 249 8.24 3.55 -17.02
CA ALA A 249 7.11 3.90 -16.15
C ALA A 249 6.98 2.94 -14.95
N GLY A 250 7.80 1.89 -14.89
CA GLY A 250 7.80 0.92 -13.81
C GLY A 250 8.35 1.50 -12.51
N MET A 251 7.70 1.19 -11.39
CA MET A 251 8.17 1.58 -10.07
C MET A 251 8.91 0.42 -9.40
N MET A 252 10.22 0.56 -9.24
CA MET A 252 11.04 -0.38 -8.44
C MET A 252 10.64 -0.28 -6.97
N PHE A 253 10.50 -1.40 -6.27
CA PHE A 253 10.28 -1.41 -4.82
C PHE A 253 10.99 -2.59 -4.13
N SER A 254 11.23 -2.44 -2.84
CA SER A 254 11.90 -3.44 -2.00
C SER A 254 10.98 -3.95 -0.90
N ARG A 255 11.32 -5.14 -0.36
CA ARG A 255 10.65 -5.72 0.81
C ARG A 255 10.57 -4.73 1.97
N GLY A 256 9.36 -4.59 2.51
CA GLY A 256 9.02 -3.72 3.63
C GLY A 256 8.59 -2.31 3.23
N GLU A 257 8.74 -1.89 1.97
CA GLU A 257 8.25 -0.58 1.52
C GLU A 257 6.72 -0.52 1.49
N LEU A 258 6.17 0.66 1.78
CA LEU A 258 4.74 0.94 1.76
C LEU A 258 4.34 1.55 0.41
N LEU A 259 3.28 1.00 -0.16
CA LEU A 259 2.76 1.33 -1.47
C LEU A 259 1.31 1.79 -1.34
N GLN A 260 1.01 2.97 -1.88
CA GLN A 260 -0.35 3.42 -2.13
C GLN A 260 -0.78 2.93 -3.51
N VAL A 261 -1.62 1.92 -3.58
CA VAL A 261 -2.21 1.46 -4.84
C VAL A 261 -3.39 2.37 -5.18
N VAL A 262 -3.27 3.08 -6.30
CA VAL A 262 -4.26 4.08 -6.74
C VAL A 262 -5.20 3.54 -7.81
N ASP A 263 -4.76 2.52 -8.56
CA ASP A 263 -5.53 1.94 -9.67
C ASP A 263 -5.19 0.46 -9.85
N GLN A 264 -6.22 -0.37 -9.84
CA GLN A 264 -6.18 -1.82 -10.03
C GLN A 264 -7.06 -2.27 -11.21
N SER A 265 -7.45 -1.35 -12.10
CA SER A 265 -8.28 -1.64 -13.28
C SER A 265 -7.67 -2.71 -14.18
N ASP A 266 -6.35 -2.68 -14.39
CA ASP A 266 -5.64 -3.74 -15.10
C ASP A 266 -5.32 -4.92 -14.15
N ALA A 267 -5.79 -6.10 -14.54
CA ALA A 267 -5.62 -7.36 -13.81
C ALA A 267 -4.15 -7.80 -13.63
N ARG A 268 -3.23 -7.33 -14.48
CA ARG A 268 -1.81 -7.69 -14.50
C ARG A 268 -0.92 -6.59 -13.95
N TRP A 269 -1.23 -5.32 -14.19
CA TRP A 269 -0.36 -4.18 -13.87
C TRP A 269 -1.11 -3.06 -13.16
N TRP A 270 -0.81 -2.85 -11.88
CA TRP A 270 -1.41 -1.80 -11.06
C TRP A 270 -0.60 -0.50 -11.12
N GLN A 271 -1.25 0.61 -10.79
CA GLN A 271 -0.54 1.87 -10.54
C GLN A 271 -0.45 2.13 -9.05
N ALA A 272 0.75 2.46 -8.59
CA ALA A 272 1.00 2.73 -7.19
C ALA A 272 2.02 3.85 -6.98
N ARG A 273 2.06 4.39 -5.76
CA ARG A 273 3.03 5.38 -5.29
C ARG A 273 3.73 4.84 -4.06
N LYS A 274 5.01 5.17 -3.87
CA LYS A 274 5.69 4.90 -2.60
C LYS A 274 5.26 5.91 -1.55
N ILE A 275 5.04 5.44 -0.32
CA ILE A 275 4.79 6.29 0.83
C ILE A 275 6.00 6.20 1.76
N SER A 276 6.37 7.32 2.37
CA SER A 276 7.35 7.35 3.44
C SER A 276 6.79 6.64 4.68
N SER A 277 7.62 5.83 5.32
CA SER A 277 7.24 4.96 6.44
C SER A 277 6.85 5.68 7.74
N SER A 278 6.94 7.02 7.80
CA SER A 278 6.54 7.80 8.98
C SER A 278 5.28 8.63 8.69
N PRO A 279 4.15 8.36 9.37
CA PRO A 279 2.92 9.14 9.20
C PRO A 279 3.08 10.61 9.66
N MET A 280 4.02 10.90 10.57
CA MET A 280 4.27 12.27 11.08
C MET A 280 4.98 13.22 10.11
N LYS A 281 5.57 12.74 9.01
CA LYS A 281 6.17 13.60 7.97
C LYS A 281 5.27 13.81 6.74
N ILE A 282 3.96 13.62 6.91
CA ILE A 282 2.97 13.92 5.86
C ILE A 282 2.62 15.42 5.83
N SER A 283 2.96 16.18 6.88
CA SER A 283 2.72 17.63 6.96
C SER A 283 4.04 18.43 7.05
N SER A 284 4.76 18.56 5.94
CA SER A 284 5.54 19.75 5.56
C SER A 284 6.46 19.41 4.39
N SER A 285 5.98 19.73 3.19
CA SER A 285 6.73 19.69 1.92
C SER A 285 6.99 18.28 1.38
N PRO A 286 6.39 17.90 0.23
CA PRO A 286 6.74 16.68 -0.48
C PRO A 286 8.13 16.88 -1.12
N SER A 287 9.19 16.72 -0.35
CA SER A 287 10.54 16.69 -0.91
C SER A 287 10.75 15.32 -1.58
N SER A 288 10.65 15.35 -2.91
CA SER A 288 11.12 14.34 -3.87
C SER A 288 10.40 12.97 -3.94
N SER A 289 9.09 12.89 -3.68
CA SER A 289 8.27 11.80 -4.23
C SER A 289 7.64 12.28 -5.54
N SER A 290 7.84 11.56 -6.65
CA SER A 290 7.13 11.85 -7.90
C SER A 290 5.62 11.94 -7.62
N THR A 291 4.99 13.05 -8.02
CA THR A 291 3.52 13.19 -7.94
C THR A 291 2.80 12.14 -8.80
N CYS A 292 3.51 11.61 -9.80
CA CYS A 292 3.06 10.54 -10.67
C CYS A 292 3.18 9.17 -10.00
N ALA A 293 2.17 8.33 -10.15
CA ALA A 293 2.23 6.91 -9.87
C ALA A 293 3.20 6.21 -10.84
N GLY A 294 3.67 5.03 -10.46
CA GLY A 294 4.38 4.13 -11.37
C GLY A 294 3.71 2.77 -11.44
N ILE A 295 4.11 1.99 -12.44
CA ILE A 295 3.52 0.70 -12.75
C ILE A 295 4.18 -0.39 -11.90
N ILE A 296 3.36 -1.19 -11.23
CA ILE A 296 3.77 -2.37 -10.45
C ILE A 296 3.00 -3.60 -10.91
N PRO A 297 3.57 -4.80 -10.80
CA PRO A 297 2.86 -6.02 -11.12
C PRO A 297 1.75 -6.27 -10.10
N SER A 298 0.63 -6.82 -10.56
CA SER A 298 -0.45 -7.28 -9.71
C SER A 298 0.01 -8.42 -8.79
N ALA A 299 -0.72 -8.60 -7.69
CA ALA A 299 -0.47 -9.72 -6.78
C ALA A 299 -0.59 -11.09 -7.49
N SER A 300 -1.49 -11.23 -8.45
CA SER A 300 -1.68 -12.47 -9.23
C SER A 300 -0.48 -12.77 -10.13
N MET A 301 0.08 -11.74 -10.77
CA MET A 301 1.23 -11.83 -11.67
C MET A 301 2.50 -12.23 -10.90
N LEU A 302 2.78 -11.58 -9.77
CA LEU A 302 3.91 -11.94 -8.92
C LEU A 302 3.80 -13.37 -8.39
N ARG A 303 2.59 -13.80 -7.96
CA ARG A 303 2.37 -15.19 -7.54
C ARG A 303 2.62 -16.19 -8.67
N SER A 304 2.24 -15.86 -9.91
CA SER A 304 2.54 -16.73 -11.07
C SER A 304 4.03 -16.88 -11.29
N LYS A 305 4.76 -15.76 -11.34
CA LYS A 305 6.21 -15.76 -11.52
C LYS A 305 6.95 -16.50 -10.40
N GLN A 306 6.50 -16.35 -9.15
CA GLN A 306 7.05 -17.10 -8.02
C GLN A 306 6.85 -18.61 -8.19
N ARG A 307 5.67 -19.06 -8.62
CA ARG A 307 5.41 -20.47 -8.91
C ARG A 307 6.26 -20.97 -10.08
N GLU A 308 6.32 -20.23 -11.18
CA GLU A 308 7.15 -20.58 -12.35
C GLU A 308 8.63 -20.69 -12.00
N ASN A 309 9.16 -19.75 -11.20
CA ASN A 309 10.52 -19.84 -10.67
C ASN A 309 10.70 -21.06 -9.77
N TRP A 310 9.69 -21.44 -8.99
CA TRP A 310 9.73 -22.64 -8.16
C TRP A 310 9.78 -23.93 -9.01
N TRP A 311 9.03 -23.99 -10.11
CA TRP A 311 9.06 -25.10 -11.07
C TRP A 311 10.34 -25.15 -11.92
N SER A 312 10.98 -24.00 -12.14
CA SER A 312 12.19 -23.86 -12.98
C SER A 312 13.49 -24.08 -12.21
N GLN A 313 13.44 -24.10 -10.88
CA GLN A 313 14.59 -24.51 -10.08
C GLN A 313 14.78 -26.02 -10.25
N PRO A 314 15.97 -26.50 -10.69
CA PRO A 314 16.27 -27.92 -10.59
C PRO A 314 16.04 -28.30 -9.13
N LEU A 315 15.28 -29.38 -8.88
CA LEU A 315 15.10 -29.96 -7.54
C LEU A 315 16.41 -29.78 -6.80
N GLN A 316 16.46 -28.87 -5.82
CA GLN A 316 17.64 -28.78 -5.00
C GLN A 316 17.68 -30.12 -4.29
N VAL A 317 18.52 -31.00 -4.82
CA VAL A 317 18.82 -32.28 -4.20
C VAL A 317 19.21 -31.91 -2.79
N HIS A 318 18.37 -32.27 -1.83
CA HIS A 318 18.68 -32.13 -0.43
C HIS A 318 20.11 -32.62 -0.24
N THR A 319 21.03 -31.71 0.09
CA THR A 319 22.47 -32.00 0.21
C THR A 319 22.80 -32.85 1.43
N CYS A 320 21.88 -33.73 1.85
CA CYS A 320 22.07 -34.69 2.94
C CYS A 320 22.41 -36.11 2.47
N ILE A 321 22.59 -36.38 1.17
CA ILE A 321 23.03 -37.70 0.70
C ILE A 321 24.21 -37.56 -0.27
N LYS A 322 25.43 -37.64 0.26
CA LYS A 322 26.58 -38.10 -0.54
C LYS A 322 26.60 -39.64 -0.48
N PRO A 323 26.72 -40.36 -1.61
CA PRO A 323 26.95 -41.79 -1.57
C PRO A 323 28.29 -42.07 -0.88
N LEU A 324 28.30 -43.00 0.08
CA LEU A 324 29.51 -43.51 0.71
C LEU A 324 30.39 -44.17 -0.36
N THR A 325 31.54 -43.57 -0.68
CA THR A 325 32.67 -44.30 -1.26
C THR A 325 33.42 -44.98 -0.12
N VAL A 326 33.64 -46.28 -0.26
CA VAL A 326 34.32 -47.16 0.70
C VAL A 326 35.84 -47.06 0.51
N GLY A 327 36.57 -46.97 1.63
CA GLY A 327 38.02 -47.11 1.74
C GLY A 327 38.72 -45.78 2.05
N GLY A 328 39.59 -45.63 3.04
CA GLY A 328 40.18 -46.54 4.01
C GLY A 328 41.17 -45.73 4.88
N SER A 329 41.72 -46.39 5.88
CA SER A 329 42.85 -45.97 6.73
C SER A 329 42.52 -45.05 7.91
N ALA A 330 42.61 -45.68 9.08
CA ALA A 330 42.76 -45.09 10.40
C ALA A 330 43.99 -44.19 10.47
N ASP A 331 43.92 -43.14 11.29
CA ASP A 331 45.03 -42.80 12.18
C ASP A 331 44.57 -41.96 13.37
N ASN A 332 45.22 -42.27 14.50
CA ASN A 332 45.03 -41.77 15.86
C ASN A 332 45.26 -40.26 16.00
N ILE A 333 44.57 -39.62 16.97
CA ILE A 333 45.17 -38.64 17.91
C ILE A 333 44.31 -38.58 19.18
N GLN A 334 45.00 -38.61 20.33
CA GLN A 334 44.49 -38.77 21.70
C GLN A 334 43.48 -37.71 22.17
N THR A 335 42.47 -38.19 22.91
CA THR A 335 41.68 -37.43 23.88
C THR A 335 42.44 -37.27 25.21
N PRO A 336 42.58 -36.07 25.79
CA PRO A 336 42.91 -35.93 27.20
C PRO A 336 41.65 -36.01 28.08
N ALA A 337 41.92 -36.38 29.33
CA ALA A 337 41.03 -36.93 30.34
C ALA A 337 39.81 -36.07 30.74
N ASP A 338 38.74 -36.78 31.14
CA ASP A 338 37.68 -36.30 32.02
C ASP A 338 38.28 -35.77 33.33
N GLU A 339 38.32 -34.45 33.51
CA GLU A 339 38.47 -33.86 34.84
C GLU A 339 37.10 -33.46 35.39
N HIS A 340 36.69 -34.21 36.42
CA HIS A 340 35.56 -33.92 37.28
C HIS A 340 35.89 -32.68 38.15
N PHE A 341 35.26 -31.54 37.86
CA PHE A 341 35.31 -30.36 38.74
C PHE A 341 33.98 -30.17 39.47
N PRO A 342 33.96 -30.16 40.83
CA PRO A 342 32.81 -29.72 41.60
C PRO A 342 32.90 -28.21 41.77
N ALA A 343 31.91 -27.44 41.31
CA ALA A 343 31.83 -26.01 41.65
C ALA A 343 30.41 -25.44 41.44
N THR A 344 29.67 -25.37 42.55
CA THR A 344 28.72 -24.31 42.94
C THR A 344 28.44 -23.25 41.86
N ASP A 345 27.22 -23.27 41.32
CA ASP A 345 26.62 -22.11 40.64
C ASP A 345 26.23 -21.10 41.74
N GLU A 346 27.13 -20.20 42.15
CA GLU A 346 26.68 -19.03 42.91
C GLU A 346 25.76 -18.20 42.03
N ALA A 347 24.58 -17.92 42.58
CA ALA A 347 23.55 -17.14 41.93
C ALA A 347 24.03 -15.68 41.89
N ASP A 348 24.34 -15.17 40.70
CA ASP A 348 24.28 -13.73 40.45
C ASP A 348 22.82 -13.32 40.62
N SER A 349 22.36 -13.12 41.86
CA SER A 349 21.10 -12.47 42.15
C SER A 349 21.22 -11.04 41.65
N ASP A 350 20.67 -10.77 40.47
CA ASP A 350 20.49 -9.41 39.93
C ASP A 350 19.37 -8.71 40.76
N VAL A 351 19.53 -8.70 42.08
CA VAL A 351 18.77 -7.90 43.03
C VAL A 351 19.52 -6.59 43.12
N THR A 352 19.14 -5.63 42.28
CA THR A 352 19.53 -4.23 42.44
C THR A 352 18.25 -3.45 42.70
N ASP A 353 18.22 -2.75 43.84
CA ASP A 353 17.13 -1.87 44.29
C ASP A 353 15.71 -2.48 44.39
N GLY A 354 15.59 -3.72 44.84
CA GLY A 354 14.29 -4.33 45.18
C GLY A 354 13.35 -4.63 44.00
N ILE A 355 13.80 -4.42 42.76
CA ILE A 355 13.04 -4.69 41.53
C ILE A 355 13.47 -6.02 40.94
N TYR A 356 12.54 -6.97 40.86
CA TYR A 356 12.82 -8.30 40.31
C TYR A 356 12.57 -8.34 38.80
N LEU A 357 13.68 -8.50 38.06
CA LEU A 357 13.69 -8.61 36.60
C LEU A 357 13.37 -10.07 36.18
N ALA A 358 12.09 -10.37 35.98
CA ALA A 358 11.63 -11.65 35.43
C ALA A 358 12.12 -11.87 33.98
N GLY A 359 12.51 -13.10 33.61
CA GLY A 359 12.83 -13.47 32.22
C GLY A 359 14.17 -12.96 31.66
N PHE A 360 15.11 -12.59 32.53
CA PHE A 360 16.44 -12.07 32.13
C PHE A 360 17.60 -13.05 32.30
N ARG A 361 17.36 -14.23 32.88
CA ARG A 361 18.37 -15.28 32.99
C ARG A 361 18.41 -16.10 31.69
N ARG A 362 19.47 -15.88 30.91
CA ARG A 362 19.83 -16.52 29.63
C ARG A 362 18.76 -16.32 28.55
N SER A 363 18.99 -15.39 27.62
CA SER A 363 18.29 -15.40 26.34
C SER A 363 18.63 -16.69 25.58
N PHE A 364 17.64 -17.30 24.95
CA PHE A 364 17.76 -18.52 24.15
C PHE A 364 18.74 -18.40 22.96
N ARG A 365 19.08 -17.17 22.56
CA ARG A 365 19.99 -16.82 21.45
C ARG A 365 21.44 -17.30 21.60
N LEU A 366 21.84 -17.82 22.76
CA LEU A 366 23.22 -18.24 23.05
C LEU A 366 23.57 -19.64 22.52
N TRP A 367 22.68 -20.32 21.79
CA TRP A 367 22.94 -21.68 21.36
C TRP A 367 23.52 -21.76 19.93
N ARG A 368 24.86 -21.87 19.84
CA ARG A 368 25.50 -22.56 18.72
C ARG A 368 25.37 -24.06 18.93
N ARG A 369 24.95 -24.79 17.90
CA ARG A 369 25.09 -26.24 17.79
C ARG A 369 26.58 -26.59 17.78
N THR A 370 27.18 -26.78 18.95
CA THR A 370 28.44 -27.51 19.07
C THR A 370 28.16 -29.00 18.95
N SER A 371 29.05 -29.66 18.23
CA SER A 371 28.91 -30.97 17.62
C SER A 371 28.84 -32.16 18.59
N TYR A 372 28.26 -33.26 18.09
CA TYR A 372 28.34 -34.67 18.53
C TYR A 372 27.40 -35.18 19.64
N ARG A 373 26.23 -35.69 19.22
CA ARG A 373 25.99 -37.14 19.10
C ARG A 373 24.84 -37.40 18.13
N ARG A 374 25.05 -38.31 17.18
CA ARG A 374 24.01 -38.86 16.29
C ARG A 374 22.88 -39.45 17.15
N ARG A 375 21.82 -38.68 17.40
CA ARG A 375 20.48 -39.21 17.63
C ARG A 375 19.62 -38.75 16.46
N ARG A 376 18.95 -39.74 15.86
CA ARG A 376 18.05 -39.59 14.73
C ARG A 376 17.13 -38.40 14.96
N GLN A 377 17.20 -37.42 14.06
CA GLN A 377 16.10 -36.48 13.85
C GLN A 377 14.90 -37.32 13.42
N SER A 378 13.98 -37.59 14.34
CA SER A 378 12.60 -37.84 13.95
C SER A 378 12.09 -36.52 13.40
N CYS A 379 11.91 -36.51 12.09
CA CYS A 379 11.43 -35.43 11.28
C CYS A 379 10.02 -35.04 11.73
N SER A 380 9.84 -33.84 12.29
CA SER A 380 8.51 -33.21 12.40
C SER A 380 8.55 -31.68 12.59
N SER A 381 9.67 -31.00 12.33
CA SER A 381 9.70 -29.53 12.28
C SER A 381 10.45 -28.98 11.05
N CYS A 382 10.47 -29.74 9.96
CA CYS A 382 10.72 -29.16 8.65
C CYS A 382 9.44 -28.40 8.26
N SER A 383 9.27 -27.20 8.82
CA SER A 383 8.32 -26.25 8.24
C SER A 383 8.78 -26.04 6.79
N PRO A 384 7.93 -26.27 5.80
CA PRO A 384 8.27 -25.97 4.41
C PRO A 384 8.65 -24.49 4.35
N ASP A 385 9.60 -24.12 3.49
CA ASP A 385 9.94 -22.72 3.25
C ASP A 385 8.66 -21.90 2.98
N THR A 386 8.18 -21.19 4.00
CA THR A 386 6.96 -20.38 4.00
C THR A 386 7.04 -19.22 3.00
N SER A 387 8.22 -18.98 2.43
CA SER A 387 8.48 -18.11 1.29
C SER A 387 7.55 -18.35 0.09
N SER A 388 7.16 -19.61 -0.15
CA SER A 388 6.34 -19.99 -1.32
C SER A 388 4.83 -19.72 -1.16
N LEU A 389 4.36 -19.41 0.05
CA LEU A 389 2.93 -19.22 0.37
C LEU A 389 2.56 -17.82 0.88
N CYS A 390 3.54 -16.97 1.21
CA CYS A 390 3.25 -15.60 1.62
C CYS A 390 2.80 -14.74 0.43
N PRO A 391 1.73 -13.95 0.56
CA PRO A 391 1.29 -13.06 -0.50
C PRO A 391 2.38 -12.00 -0.77
N PRO A 392 2.61 -11.61 -2.05
CA PRO A 392 3.65 -10.65 -2.42
C PRO A 392 3.38 -9.23 -1.90
N TYR A 393 2.12 -8.94 -1.58
CA TYR A 393 1.66 -7.71 -0.96
C TYR A 393 0.80 -8.06 0.26
N GLU A 394 0.96 -7.31 1.34
CA GLU A 394 0.11 -7.38 2.52
C GLU A 394 -0.68 -6.07 2.64
N GLU A 395 -2.01 -6.14 2.67
CA GLU A 395 -2.84 -4.95 2.84
C GLU A 395 -2.67 -4.38 4.26
N VAL A 396 -2.45 -3.06 4.36
CA VAL A 396 -2.21 -2.37 5.63
C VAL A 396 -3.14 -1.19 5.81
N ALA A 397 -3.40 -0.84 7.06
CA ALA A 397 -4.15 0.36 7.44
C ALA A 397 -3.45 1.06 8.61
N LEU A 398 -3.67 2.37 8.73
CA LEU A 398 -3.26 3.12 9.91
C LEU A 398 -4.11 2.67 11.10
N TYR A 399 -3.43 2.40 12.20
CA TYR A 399 -4.05 2.02 13.45
C TYR A 399 -3.43 2.84 14.58
N GLN A 400 -4.29 3.54 15.31
CA GLN A 400 -3.97 4.13 16.59
C GLN A 400 -4.58 3.27 17.68
N ARG A 401 -3.78 2.88 18.67
CA ARG A 401 -4.26 2.06 19.78
C ARG A 401 -5.27 2.87 20.61
N PRO A 402 -6.51 2.38 20.80
CA PRO A 402 -7.44 2.99 21.74
C PRO A 402 -6.90 2.87 23.18
N PRO A 403 -7.11 3.87 24.06
CA PRO A 403 -6.60 3.82 25.43
C PRO A 403 -7.15 2.65 26.25
N GLN A 404 -8.32 2.10 25.89
CA GLN A 404 -8.96 0.96 26.53
C GLN A 404 -8.37 -0.39 26.11
N GLU A 405 -7.67 -0.47 24.97
CA GLU A 405 -7.02 -1.70 24.52
C GLU A 405 -5.69 -1.93 25.25
N ASN A 406 -5.33 -3.21 25.40
CA ASN A 406 -4.02 -3.59 25.91
C ASN A 406 -2.89 -2.99 25.05
N HIS A 407 -1.75 -2.74 25.67
CA HIS A 407 -0.54 -2.32 24.95
C HIS A 407 -0.16 -3.34 23.88
N ARG A 408 0.39 -2.87 22.76
CA ARG A 408 0.94 -3.72 21.72
C ARG A 408 2.18 -4.46 22.22
N LEU A 409 2.38 -5.70 21.78
CA LEU A 409 3.60 -6.46 22.09
C LEU A 409 4.83 -5.81 21.44
N ILE A 410 5.88 -5.54 22.20
CA ILE A 410 7.15 -5.05 21.66
C ILE A 410 8.10 -6.22 21.44
N ILE A 411 8.50 -6.44 20.20
CA ILE A 411 9.43 -7.49 19.82
C ILE A 411 10.78 -6.87 19.47
N LEU A 412 11.83 -7.28 20.18
CA LEU A 412 13.20 -6.91 19.86
C LEU A 412 13.88 -8.04 19.08
N LEU A 413 14.41 -7.71 17.91
CA LEU A 413 15.16 -8.60 17.04
C LEU A 413 16.58 -8.08 16.86
N GLY A 414 17.52 -8.97 16.60
CA GLY A 414 18.89 -8.57 16.30
C GLY A 414 19.81 -9.79 16.32
N ALA A 415 20.98 -9.61 15.73
CA ALA A 415 22.03 -10.61 15.77
C ALA A 415 22.49 -10.88 17.22
N THR A 416 22.92 -12.10 17.49
CA THR A 416 23.44 -12.47 18.81
C THR A 416 24.64 -11.58 19.13
N ARG A 417 24.67 -10.99 20.34
CA ARG A 417 25.70 -10.02 20.82
C ARG A 417 25.57 -8.59 20.30
N VAL A 418 24.51 -8.25 19.54
CA VAL A 418 24.25 -6.84 19.20
C VAL A 418 23.95 -5.98 20.44
N GLY A 419 23.44 -6.61 21.51
CA GLY A 419 23.08 -5.93 22.77
C GLY A 419 21.58 -5.95 23.09
N VAL A 420 20.76 -6.73 22.38
CA VAL A 420 19.30 -6.80 22.60
C VAL A 420 18.93 -7.03 24.06
N ASN A 421 19.58 -7.99 24.71
CA ASN A 421 19.29 -8.31 26.12
C ASN A 421 19.64 -7.17 27.07
N GLU A 422 20.76 -6.49 26.83
CA GLU A 422 21.22 -5.40 27.68
C GLU A 422 20.33 -4.17 27.51
N LEU A 423 19.86 -3.90 26.28
CA LEU A 423 18.85 -2.90 26.00
C LEU A 423 17.53 -3.25 26.71
N ARG A 424 17.05 -4.49 26.58
CA ARG A 424 15.83 -4.97 27.25
C ARG A 424 15.93 -4.82 28.78
N LYS A 425 17.06 -5.22 29.39
CA LYS A 425 17.30 -5.08 30.84
C LYS A 425 17.28 -3.63 31.26
N SER A 426 18.04 -2.80 30.56
CA SER A 426 18.17 -1.37 30.87
C SER A 426 16.83 -0.65 30.76
N LEU A 427 16.01 -0.95 29.76
CA LEU A 427 14.65 -0.40 29.64
C LEU A 427 13.77 -0.71 30.84
N ILE A 428 13.76 -1.97 31.28
CA ILE A 428 12.92 -2.41 32.41
C ILE A 428 13.44 -1.82 33.72
N LYS A 429 14.76 -1.70 33.89
CA LYS A 429 15.36 -1.00 35.03
C LYS A 429 14.99 0.49 35.05
N LEU A 430 14.95 1.15 33.89
CA LEU A 430 14.60 2.57 33.79
C LEU A 430 13.12 2.85 34.10
N ASN A 431 12.19 1.97 33.69
CA ASN A 431 10.76 2.14 34.00
C ASN A 431 10.10 0.80 34.41
N PRO A 432 10.28 0.35 35.67
CA PRO A 432 9.79 -0.95 36.15
C PRO A 432 8.26 -1.06 36.23
N SER A 433 7.57 0.07 36.37
CA SER A 433 6.10 0.12 36.43
C SER A 433 5.48 -0.10 35.06
N SER A 434 6.10 0.40 34.00
CA SER A 434 5.54 0.40 32.65
C SER A 434 5.95 -0.81 31.81
N PHE A 435 7.21 -1.26 31.92
CA PHE A 435 7.76 -2.33 31.09
C PHE A 435 7.90 -3.64 31.88
N GLN A 436 7.56 -4.76 31.25
CA GLN A 436 7.74 -6.09 31.83
C GLN A 436 8.07 -7.13 30.76
N SER A 437 8.93 -8.09 31.09
CA SER A 437 9.17 -9.28 30.25
C SER A 437 8.24 -10.43 30.66
N PRO A 438 7.85 -11.30 29.72
CA PRO A 438 7.09 -12.51 30.06
C PRO A 438 7.95 -13.44 30.91
N VAL A 439 7.33 -14.14 31.86
CA VAL A 439 8.01 -15.13 32.70
C VAL A 439 8.15 -16.44 31.92
N PRO A 440 9.37 -16.91 31.61
CA PRO A 440 9.56 -18.14 30.86
C PRO A 440 9.29 -19.39 31.72
N HIS A 441 9.12 -20.53 31.07
CA HIS A 441 8.99 -21.86 31.68
C HIS A 441 10.32 -22.59 31.67
N THR A 442 10.55 -23.48 32.63
CA THR A 442 11.69 -24.38 32.64
C THR A 442 11.38 -25.72 33.30
N THR A 443 12.07 -26.78 32.87
CA THR A 443 12.07 -28.10 33.53
C THR A 443 13.13 -28.24 34.60
N ARG A 444 14.02 -27.25 34.72
CA ARG A 444 15.05 -27.23 35.75
C ARG A 444 14.38 -27.16 37.13
N PRO A 445 14.85 -27.88 38.16
CA PRO A 445 14.34 -27.71 39.52
C PRO A 445 14.63 -26.30 40.05
N MET A 446 13.69 -25.79 40.85
CA MET A 446 13.79 -24.51 41.56
C MET A 446 14.96 -24.53 42.54
N ARG A 447 15.81 -23.49 42.53
CA ARG A 447 16.93 -23.34 43.48
C ARG A 447 16.50 -22.58 44.73
N ALA A 448 17.34 -22.65 45.78
CA ALA A 448 17.14 -21.86 46.99
C ALA A 448 17.11 -20.36 46.67
N GLY A 449 16.02 -19.68 47.07
CA GLY A 449 15.80 -18.25 46.83
C GLY A 449 15.05 -17.90 45.54
N GLU A 450 14.80 -18.86 44.64
CA GLU A 450 13.94 -18.66 43.46
C GLU A 450 12.46 -18.89 43.81
N GLN A 451 11.57 -18.21 43.09
CA GLN A 451 10.11 -18.34 43.26
C GLN A 451 9.43 -18.63 41.92
N THR A 452 8.45 -19.54 41.94
CA THR A 452 7.60 -19.80 40.77
C THR A 452 6.83 -18.54 40.38
N GLY A 453 6.79 -18.24 39.07
CA GLY A 453 6.08 -17.09 38.51
C GLY A 453 6.84 -15.77 38.61
N ARG A 454 8.08 -15.81 39.08
CA ARG A 454 8.98 -14.65 39.16
C ARG A 454 10.19 -14.83 38.27
N GLU A 455 11.06 -15.80 38.56
CA GLU A 455 12.20 -16.10 37.70
C GLU A 455 11.78 -17.00 36.53
N TYR A 456 11.10 -18.11 36.84
CA TYR A 456 10.54 -19.05 35.89
C TYR A 456 9.22 -19.64 36.39
N HIS A 457 8.43 -20.18 35.46
CA HIS A 457 7.46 -21.22 35.76
C HIS A 457 8.19 -22.57 35.76
N PHE A 458 8.45 -23.09 36.95
CA PHE A 458 9.09 -24.38 37.13
C PHE A 458 8.04 -25.49 36.92
N ILE A 459 8.13 -26.19 35.80
CA ILE A 459 7.18 -27.23 35.39
C ILE A 459 7.88 -28.57 35.17
N THR A 460 7.13 -29.66 35.18
CA THR A 460 7.72 -30.97 34.86
C THR A 460 8.02 -31.09 33.37
N ARG A 461 8.90 -32.03 33.00
CA ARG A 461 9.25 -32.27 31.60
C ARG A 461 8.05 -32.74 30.77
N GLU A 462 7.18 -33.56 31.35
CA GLU A 462 5.98 -34.06 30.69
C GLU A 462 5.01 -32.92 30.36
N LEU A 463 4.81 -31.99 31.29
CA LEU A 463 3.96 -30.81 31.07
C LEU A 463 4.58 -29.89 30.01
N PHE A 464 5.91 -29.72 30.01
CA PHE A 464 6.60 -28.94 29.00
C PHE A 464 6.39 -29.53 27.60
N GLU A 465 6.61 -30.84 27.44
CA GLU A 465 6.41 -31.55 26.18
C GLU A 465 4.94 -31.50 25.72
N TYR A 466 3.98 -31.61 26.65
CA TYR A 466 2.56 -31.40 26.37
C TYR A 466 2.27 -29.99 25.81
N MET A 467 2.85 -28.95 26.41
CA MET A 467 2.68 -27.57 25.93
C MET A 467 3.31 -27.35 24.55
N VAL A 468 4.43 -28.02 24.26
CA VAL A 468 5.06 -28.01 22.92
C VAL A 468 4.12 -28.66 21.89
N CYS A 469 3.57 -29.84 22.18
CA CYS A 469 2.63 -30.53 21.29
C CYS A 469 1.35 -29.73 21.00
N ASN A 470 0.92 -28.89 21.94
CA ASN A 470 -0.25 -28.02 21.79
C ASN A 470 0.10 -26.62 21.25
N HIS A 471 1.31 -26.41 20.72
CA HIS A 471 1.75 -25.13 20.14
C HIS A 471 1.59 -23.93 21.09
N ARG A 472 1.82 -24.13 22.40
CA ARG A 472 1.68 -23.09 23.44
C ARG A 472 2.94 -22.25 23.63
N PHE A 473 4.06 -22.68 23.05
CA PHE A 473 5.34 -21.98 23.11
C PHE A 473 5.58 -21.15 21.85
N VAL A 474 6.00 -19.91 22.06
CA VAL A 474 6.53 -19.04 21.00
C VAL A 474 7.93 -19.51 20.61
N GLU A 475 8.76 -19.75 21.63
CA GLU A 475 10.11 -20.28 21.50
C GLU A 475 10.39 -21.24 22.64
N TYR A 476 11.13 -22.30 22.33
CA TYR A 476 11.63 -23.23 23.32
C TYR A 476 12.98 -23.82 22.88
N GLY A 477 13.76 -24.27 23.85
CA GLY A 477 15.07 -24.86 23.61
C GLY A 477 15.55 -25.65 24.81
N GLU A 478 16.64 -26.41 24.61
CA GLU A 478 17.28 -27.22 25.64
C GLU A 478 18.64 -26.62 26.01
N PHE A 479 18.91 -26.51 27.30
CA PHE A 479 20.19 -26.04 27.82
C PHE A 479 20.63 -26.88 29.02
N LYS A 480 21.85 -27.45 28.93
CA LYS A 480 22.41 -28.36 29.96
C LYS A 480 21.44 -29.47 30.40
N GLY A 481 20.73 -30.08 29.45
CA GLY A 481 19.79 -31.17 29.71
C GLY A 481 18.41 -30.73 30.24
N GLN A 482 18.15 -29.42 30.35
CA GLN A 482 16.89 -28.86 30.84
C GLN A 482 16.20 -28.06 29.74
N LEU A 483 14.89 -28.15 29.66
CA LEU A 483 14.09 -27.39 28.69
C LEU A 483 13.73 -26.03 29.27
N TYR A 484 13.64 -25.07 28.38
CA TYR A 484 13.27 -23.69 28.67
C TYR A 484 12.39 -23.18 27.52
N GLY A 485 11.41 -22.32 27.79
CA GLY A 485 10.60 -21.73 26.72
C GLY A 485 9.71 -20.59 27.17
N THR A 486 9.32 -19.72 26.23
CA THR A 486 8.40 -18.60 26.48
C THR A 486 7.04 -18.92 25.90
N SER A 487 6.02 -19.00 26.76
CA SER A 487 4.66 -19.35 26.34
C SER A 487 3.89 -18.12 25.85
N THR A 488 2.89 -18.33 24.99
CA THR A 488 1.95 -17.27 24.60
C THR A 488 1.15 -16.77 25.80
N ASP A 489 0.84 -17.65 26.76
CA ASP A 489 0.10 -17.30 27.98
C ASP A 489 0.89 -16.33 28.86
N SER A 490 2.20 -16.55 28.97
CA SER A 490 3.10 -15.65 29.71
C SER A 490 3.13 -14.24 29.12
N ILE A 491 2.92 -14.10 27.81
CA ILE A 491 2.81 -12.80 27.13
C ILE A 491 1.45 -12.17 27.45
N ASP A 492 0.37 -12.94 27.28
CA ASP A 492 -0.99 -12.51 27.59
C ASP A 492 -1.15 -12.07 29.05
N ASP A 493 -0.49 -12.73 29.99
CA ASP A 493 -0.47 -12.37 31.41
C ASP A 493 0.08 -10.96 31.66
N VAL A 494 1.13 -10.57 30.93
CA VAL A 494 1.74 -9.24 31.05
C VAL A 494 0.81 -8.19 30.45
N LEU A 495 0.25 -8.47 29.27
CA LEU A 495 -0.66 -7.57 28.58
C LEU A 495 -1.94 -7.33 29.37
N ARG A 496 -2.53 -8.38 29.97
CA ARG A 496 -3.73 -8.27 30.83
C ARG A 496 -3.50 -7.46 32.11
N ARG A 497 -2.25 -7.35 32.58
CA ARG A 497 -1.88 -6.49 33.73
C ARG A 497 -1.73 -5.02 33.33
N GLY A 498 -1.99 -4.67 32.07
CA GLY A 498 -1.85 -3.30 31.56
C GLY A 498 -0.40 -2.84 31.39
N ARG A 499 0.59 -3.74 31.45
CA ARG A 499 2.00 -3.42 31.25
C ARG A 499 2.45 -3.67 29.81
N MET A 500 3.44 -2.92 29.36
CA MET A 500 4.04 -3.11 28.04
C MET A 500 4.95 -4.36 28.08
N CYS A 501 4.56 -5.39 27.33
CA CYS A 501 5.32 -6.61 27.20
C CYS A 501 6.48 -6.42 26.23
N ILE A 502 7.72 -6.60 26.70
CA ILE A 502 8.93 -6.59 25.85
C ILE A 502 9.51 -8.00 25.79
N ILE A 503 9.62 -8.54 24.59
CA ILE A 503 10.18 -9.86 24.33
C ILE A 503 11.34 -9.76 23.34
N ASP A 504 12.37 -10.58 23.55
CA ASP A 504 13.42 -10.81 22.58
C ASP A 504 13.25 -12.22 22.00
N VAL A 505 13.05 -12.32 20.68
CA VAL A 505 12.87 -13.60 19.95
C VAL A 505 13.82 -13.75 18.76
N GLU A 506 14.06 -14.97 18.32
CA GLU A 506 14.73 -15.28 17.07
C GLU A 506 13.83 -14.93 15.85
N PRO A 507 14.42 -14.62 14.69
CA PRO A 507 13.67 -14.13 13.53
C PRO A 507 12.58 -15.07 12.99
N HIS A 508 12.74 -16.38 13.14
CA HIS A 508 11.74 -17.35 12.65
C HIS A 508 10.43 -17.33 13.48
N SER A 509 10.49 -16.83 14.72
CA SER A 509 9.36 -16.77 15.66
C SER A 509 8.47 -15.55 15.47
N ILE A 510 8.77 -14.67 14.51
CA ILE A 510 7.97 -13.47 14.22
C ILE A 510 6.58 -13.85 13.70
N GLN A 511 6.49 -14.83 12.80
CA GLN A 511 5.23 -15.18 12.14
C GLN A 511 4.15 -15.64 13.14
N PRO A 512 4.41 -16.56 14.09
CA PRO A 512 3.44 -16.93 15.11
C PRO A 512 2.96 -15.76 15.99
N LEU A 513 3.83 -14.75 16.22
CA LEU A 513 3.50 -13.59 17.05
C LEU A 513 2.66 -12.54 16.32
N ARG A 514 2.66 -12.56 14.98
CA ARG A 514 1.88 -11.66 14.10
C ARG A 514 0.39 -12.01 14.12
N SER A 515 -0.25 -11.79 15.26
CA SER A 515 -1.67 -12.05 15.48
C SER A 515 -2.45 -10.76 15.76
N LYS A 516 -3.74 -10.80 15.42
CA LYS A 516 -4.72 -9.72 15.70
C LYS A 516 -4.77 -9.33 17.18
N LYS A 517 -4.55 -10.28 18.09
CA LYS A 517 -4.57 -10.06 19.54
C LYS A 517 -3.33 -9.30 20.04
N LEU A 518 -2.15 -9.68 19.56
CA LEU A 518 -0.88 -9.14 20.06
C LEU A 518 -0.46 -7.85 19.36
N LYS A 519 -0.90 -7.66 18.10
CA LYS A 519 -0.57 -6.52 17.21
C LYS A 519 0.90 -6.08 17.37
N PRO A 520 1.88 -7.00 17.21
CA PRO A 520 3.25 -6.74 17.61
C PRO A 520 3.85 -5.53 16.88
N PHE A 521 4.78 -4.86 17.55
CA PHE A 521 5.65 -3.84 16.99
C PHE A 521 7.09 -4.35 17.01
N VAL A 522 7.67 -4.55 15.84
CA VAL A 522 8.92 -5.26 15.63
C VAL A 522 10.06 -4.27 15.41
N ILE A 523 10.99 -4.25 16.36
CA ILE A 523 12.17 -3.38 16.34
C ILE A 523 13.41 -4.23 16.04
N PHE A 524 14.02 -3.99 14.89
CA PHE A 524 15.29 -4.60 14.53
C PHE A 524 16.45 -3.76 15.06
N ILE A 525 17.29 -4.38 15.89
CA ILE A 525 18.47 -3.78 16.48
C ILE A 525 19.67 -4.18 15.62
N LYS A 526 20.17 -3.19 14.88
CA LYS A 526 21.29 -3.31 13.95
C LYS A 526 22.60 -2.94 14.65
N PRO A 527 23.72 -3.66 14.39
CA PRO A 527 25.03 -3.22 14.84
C PRO A 527 25.43 -1.92 14.13
N PRO A 528 26.19 -1.05 14.81
CA PRO A 528 26.79 0.11 14.17
C PRO A 528 27.88 -0.30 13.17
N ALA A 529 28.36 0.66 12.39
CA ALA A 529 29.49 0.47 11.49
C ALA A 529 30.68 -0.22 12.19
N ALA A 530 31.40 -1.09 11.47
CA ALA A 530 32.43 -1.97 12.04
C ALA A 530 33.45 -1.25 12.95
N ASP A 531 33.88 -0.04 12.58
CA ASP A 531 34.83 0.74 13.38
C ASP A 531 34.23 1.18 14.73
N ARG A 532 32.99 1.70 14.71
CA ARG A 532 32.24 2.08 15.91
C ARG A 532 31.89 0.88 16.78
N LEU A 533 31.62 -0.25 16.15
CA LEU A 533 31.36 -1.52 16.82
C LEU A 533 32.55 -1.99 17.67
N ARG A 534 33.76 -1.86 17.14
CA ARG A 534 35.02 -2.20 17.83
C ARG A 534 35.29 -1.27 19.00
N GLU A 535 35.07 0.03 18.81
CA GLU A 535 35.23 1.05 19.87
C GLU A 535 34.28 0.79 21.05
N THR A 536 32.99 0.61 20.76
CA THR A 536 31.93 0.47 21.77
C THR A 536 32.01 -0.85 22.54
N ARG A 537 32.56 -1.90 21.93
CA ARG A 537 32.69 -3.24 22.54
C ARG A 537 34.08 -3.59 23.04
N ARG A 538 35.05 -2.66 22.99
CA ARG A 538 36.42 -2.87 23.46
C ARG A 538 36.51 -3.37 24.90
N ASN A 539 35.60 -2.91 25.76
CA ASN A 539 35.52 -3.31 27.17
C ASN A 539 34.32 -4.22 27.48
N ALA A 540 33.55 -4.61 26.46
CA ALA A 540 32.37 -5.45 26.63
C ALA A 540 32.80 -6.92 26.79
N ARG A 541 32.30 -7.57 27.84
CA ARG A 541 32.58 -8.98 28.11
C ARG A 541 31.47 -9.86 27.53
N ILE A 542 31.86 -10.88 26.77
CA ILE A 542 30.92 -11.91 26.30
C ILE A 542 30.82 -13.00 27.36
N LEU A 543 29.61 -13.26 27.84
CA LEU A 543 29.32 -14.44 28.63
C LEU A 543 29.36 -15.69 27.73
N SER A 544 30.48 -16.41 27.78
CA SER A 544 30.63 -17.69 27.09
C SER A 544 29.85 -18.81 27.82
N SER A 545 29.48 -19.86 27.07
CA SER A 545 28.76 -21.03 27.59
C SER A 545 29.48 -21.77 28.74
N CYS A 546 30.80 -21.56 28.88
CA CYS A 546 31.69 -22.24 29.84
C CYS A 546 32.27 -21.31 30.94
N ARG A 547 31.49 -20.37 31.50
CA ARG A 547 31.86 -19.53 32.67
C ARG A 547 33.06 -18.59 32.49
N GLU A 548 33.69 -18.50 31.32
CA GLU A 548 34.68 -17.47 31.03
C GLU A 548 34.03 -16.26 30.36
N THR A 549 34.12 -15.09 31.00
CA THR A 549 33.90 -13.82 30.32
C THR A 549 35.08 -13.57 29.39
N ARG A 550 34.90 -13.78 28.09
CA ARG A 550 35.93 -13.49 27.09
C ARG A 550 35.70 -12.13 26.45
N GLU A 551 36.78 -11.49 26.02
CA GLU A 551 36.72 -10.29 25.19
C GLU A 551 36.21 -10.63 23.78
N PHE A 552 35.68 -9.62 23.09
CA PHE A 552 35.30 -9.77 21.68
C PHE A 552 36.53 -10.06 20.82
N ARG A 553 36.45 -11.11 20.00
CA ARG A 553 37.46 -11.43 18.99
C ARG A 553 37.05 -10.92 17.62
N GLU A 554 37.99 -10.83 16.68
CA GLU A 554 37.71 -10.40 15.30
C GLU A 554 36.65 -11.28 14.62
N GLU A 555 36.72 -12.60 14.83
CA GLU A 555 35.70 -13.57 14.40
C GLU A 555 34.27 -13.19 14.85
N ASP A 556 34.14 -12.58 16.03
CA ASP A 556 32.84 -12.24 16.61
C ASP A 556 32.23 -10.99 15.99
N PHE A 557 33.07 -10.06 15.53
CA PHE A 557 32.62 -8.87 14.82
C PHE A 557 32.13 -9.23 13.42
N VAL A 558 32.89 -10.07 12.70
CA VAL A 558 32.52 -10.57 11.38
C VAL A 558 31.23 -11.40 11.45
N ASP A 559 31.16 -12.35 12.39
CA ASP A 559 29.96 -13.16 12.62
C ASP A 559 28.74 -12.27 12.92
N LEU A 560 28.90 -11.22 13.74
CA LEU A 560 27.81 -10.31 14.07
C LEU A 560 27.31 -9.53 12.85
N GLU A 561 28.23 -8.97 12.07
CA GLU A 561 27.90 -8.19 10.87
C GLU A 561 27.20 -9.07 9.83
N GLU A 562 27.74 -10.26 9.55
CA GLU A 562 27.17 -11.20 8.60
C GLU A 562 25.78 -11.68 9.05
N THR A 563 25.65 -12.13 10.30
CA THR A 563 24.36 -12.58 10.83
C THR A 563 23.33 -11.45 10.86
N SER A 564 23.74 -10.22 11.19
CA SER A 564 22.84 -9.06 11.13
C SER A 564 22.38 -8.77 9.71
N ARG A 565 23.28 -8.79 8.73
CA ARG A 565 22.94 -8.58 7.31
C ARG A 565 21.95 -9.63 6.82
N LEU A 566 22.18 -10.91 7.14
CA LEU A 566 21.29 -12.01 6.76
C LEU A 566 19.89 -11.88 7.38
N ILE A 567 19.81 -11.44 8.64
CA ILE A 567 18.52 -11.19 9.31
C ILE A 567 17.79 -10.03 8.63
N GLU A 568 18.51 -8.94 8.32
CA GLU A 568 17.95 -7.79 7.63
C GLU A 568 17.42 -8.19 6.25
N GLU A 569 18.22 -8.84 5.42
CA GLU A 569 17.83 -9.27 4.08
C GLU A 569 16.60 -10.19 4.06
N LYS A 570 16.52 -11.16 4.99
CA LYS A 570 15.45 -12.17 5.00
C LYS A 570 14.15 -11.70 5.66
N TYR A 571 14.23 -10.79 6.64
CA TYR A 571 13.08 -10.44 7.51
C TYR A 571 12.71 -8.95 7.51
N LYS A 572 13.37 -8.10 6.71
CA LYS A 572 13.10 -6.64 6.62
C LYS A 572 11.62 -6.30 6.47
N GLN A 573 10.85 -7.09 5.73
CA GLN A 573 9.40 -6.89 5.53
C GLN A 573 8.60 -6.92 6.84
N PHE A 574 9.10 -7.56 7.89
CA PHE A 574 8.42 -7.65 9.17
C PHE A 574 8.83 -6.56 10.16
N PHE A 575 9.86 -5.77 9.87
CA PHE A 575 10.30 -4.72 10.77
C PHE A 575 9.39 -3.50 10.63
N ASP A 576 9.10 -2.88 11.76
CA ASP A 576 8.42 -1.59 11.84
C ASP A 576 9.46 -0.47 12.05
N PHE A 577 10.52 -0.77 12.80
CA PHE A 577 11.61 0.18 13.04
C PHE A 577 12.98 -0.51 13.06
N THR A 578 14.00 0.17 12.52
CA THR A 578 15.41 -0.26 12.62
C THR A 578 16.19 0.71 13.51
N LEU A 579 16.72 0.20 14.62
CA LEU A 579 17.54 0.95 15.58
C LEU A 579 19.01 0.51 15.46
N GLU A 580 19.89 1.45 15.12
CA GLU A 580 21.34 1.23 15.18
C GLU A 580 21.84 1.39 16.63
N ASN A 581 22.44 0.35 17.19
CA ASN A 581 22.91 0.34 18.58
C ASN A 581 24.35 0.87 18.70
N ASN A 582 24.51 2.20 18.58
CA ASN A 582 25.80 2.87 18.74
C ASN A 582 26.31 2.76 20.18
N GLU A 583 25.68 3.50 21.11
CA GLU A 583 25.98 3.46 22.53
C GLU A 583 24.76 2.93 23.30
N LEU A 584 24.99 2.08 24.31
CA LEU A 584 23.91 1.41 25.04
C LEU A 584 22.94 2.42 25.69
N GLN A 585 23.46 3.48 26.31
CA GLN A 585 22.62 4.46 27.02
C GLN A 585 21.76 5.31 26.08
N GLU A 586 22.37 5.84 25.01
CA GLU A 586 21.65 6.62 24.00
C GLU A 586 20.63 5.77 23.27
N SER A 587 21.02 4.55 22.86
CA SER A 587 20.14 3.60 22.20
C SER A 587 18.99 3.18 23.10
N CYS A 588 19.19 3.05 24.42
CA CYS A 588 18.10 2.82 25.38
C CYS A 588 17.09 3.99 25.42
N ARG A 589 17.57 5.23 25.45
CA ARG A 589 16.69 6.42 25.46
C ARG A 589 15.88 6.51 24.17
N LYS A 590 16.55 6.32 23.03
CA LYS A 590 15.91 6.30 21.71
C LYS A 590 14.88 5.17 21.60
N LEU A 591 15.23 3.97 22.06
CA LEU A 591 14.33 2.82 22.09
C LEU A 591 13.10 3.09 22.98
N CYS A 592 13.26 3.77 24.11
CA CYS A 592 12.14 4.18 24.95
C CYS A 592 11.19 5.17 24.23
N SER A 593 11.73 6.13 23.47
CA SER A 593 10.92 7.05 22.64
C SER A 593 10.13 6.28 21.59
N ILE A 594 10.81 5.42 20.82
CA ILE A 594 10.20 4.61 19.75
C ILE A 594 9.08 3.72 20.31
N ILE A 595 9.29 3.09 21.46
CA ILE A 595 8.28 2.24 22.09
C ILE A 595 7.06 3.07 22.51
N LYS A 596 7.23 4.29 23.02
CA LYS A 596 6.10 5.17 23.36
C LYS A 596 5.35 5.62 22.11
N GLU A 597 6.06 6.09 21.09
CA GLU A 597 5.50 6.47 19.79
C GLU A 597 4.68 5.32 19.18
N ALA A 598 5.20 4.09 19.25
CA ALA A 598 4.52 2.90 18.75
C ALA A 598 3.18 2.56 19.45
N GLN A 599 2.95 3.09 20.66
CA GLN A 599 1.76 2.85 21.48
C GLN A 599 0.75 4.01 21.43
N GLU A 600 1.21 5.23 21.15
CA GLU A 600 0.43 6.47 21.20
C GLU A 600 0.07 7.00 19.81
N GLU A 601 0.97 6.84 18.83
CA GLU A 601 0.80 7.34 17.47
C GLU A 601 0.19 6.31 16.52
N GLU A 602 -0.27 6.78 15.36
CA GLU A 602 -0.75 5.95 14.27
C GLU A 602 0.38 5.12 13.67
N GLN A 603 0.16 3.82 13.49
CA GLN A 603 1.13 2.91 12.91
C GLN A 603 0.46 2.05 11.83
N TRP A 604 1.22 1.70 10.80
CA TRP A 604 0.75 0.77 9.77
C TRP A 604 0.67 -0.64 10.33
N ILE A 605 -0.52 -1.24 10.33
CA ILE A 605 -0.73 -2.65 10.68
C ILE A 605 -1.43 -3.38 9.55
N PRO A 606 -1.29 -4.71 9.44
CA PRO A 606 -2.08 -5.52 8.52
C PRO A 606 -3.58 -5.34 8.74
N VAL A 607 -4.35 -5.18 7.66
CA VAL A 607 -5.82 -5.05 7.72
C VAL A 607 -6.48 -6.28 8.33
N SER A 608 -5.84 -7.46 8.22
CA SER A 608 -6.29 -8.69 8.88
C SER A 608 -6.31 -8.60 10.41
N TRP A 609 -5.63 -7.61 11.00
CA TRP A 609 -5.64 -7.38 12.45
C TRP A 609 -6.71 -6.37 12.90
N SER A 610 -7.26 -5.56 11.98
CA SER A 610 -8.25 -4.52 12.31
C SER A 610 -9.69 -4.96 12.08
N ARG A 611 -9.95 -5.87 11.14
CA ARG A 611 -11.31 -6.38 10.90
C ARG A 611 -11.80 -7.20 12.10
N GLU A 612 -12.90 -6.78 12.73
CA GLU A 612 -13.70 -7.70 13.55
C GLU A 612 -14.14 -8.86 12.65
N GLU A 613 -13.99 -10.10 13.11
CA GLU A 613 -14.54 -11.23 12.35
C GLU A 613 -16.06 -11.08 12.53
N GLU A 614 -16.75 -10.71 11.45
CA GLU A 614 -18.22 -10.68 11.39
C GLU A 614 -18.82 -12.07 11.59
#